data_AF-A0A6L8H0M7-F1
#
_entry.id   AF-A0A6L8H0M7-F1
#
_cell.length_a   1.000
_cell.length_b   1.000
_cell.length_c   1.000
_cell.angle_alpha   90.00
_cell.angle_beta   90.00
_cell.angle_gamma   90.00
#
_symmetry.space_group_name_H-M   'P 1'
#
loop_
_entity.id
_entity.type
_entity.pdbx_description
1 polymer ?
#
loop_
_entity_poly.entity_id
_entity_poly.type
_entity_poly.pdbx_seq_one_letter_code
_entity_poly.pdbx_strand_id
1 'polypeptide(L)'
;MRIRKCYVILFLCSFLYACGGTVKLMDVNKSSSALELSREQQEKIHPKLQLIRDIIDDYEFEKREFDSEVREYRMLRSDRNLYRNDGGLSLAQRQRSLLQIRGKARRFLVQRNRLLKEIEGILTEIYAELTTAQQVAFNELKMPELKIPRSLKPDPHADLQNIPKHLIGVP
;
A
#
# COMPACT_ATOMS: atom_id res chain seq x y z
N MET A 1 41.24 31.82 32.58
CA MET A 1 40.59 31.59 31.26
C MET A 1 40.21 30.11 31.15
N ARG A 2 39.00 29.83 30.63
CA ARG A 2 38.48 28.52 30.15
C ARG A 2 37.99 27.48 31.17
N ILE A 3 36.79 27.75 31.67
CA ILE A 3 35.56 26.90 31.55
C ILE A 3 35.83 25.44 31.14
N ARG A 4 35.66 24.50 32.09
CA ARG A 4 35.47 23.06 31.83
C ARG A 4 34.43 22.48 32.79
N LYS A 5 33.19 22.94 32.64
CA LYS A 5 31.96 22.26 33.07
C LYS A 5 30.94 22.54 31.95
N CYS A 6 30.03 21.60 31.68
CA CYS A 6 28.92 21.67 30.70
C CYS A 6 29.04 20.86 29.39
N TYR A 7 29.56 19.63 29.40
CA TYR A 7 29.43 18.74 28.22
C TYR A 7 28.78 17.36 28.48
N VAL A 8 28.10 17.17 29.62
CA VAL A 8 27.43 15.88 29.92
C VAL A 8 25.90 15.99 29.96
N ILE A 9 25.33 17.19 29.91
CA ILE A 9 23.85 17.38 29.97
C ILE A 9 23.22 17.54 28.57
N LEU A 10 24.03 17.61 27.50
CA LEU A 10 23.55 17.81 26.11
C LEU A 10 23.41 16.51 25.29
N PHE A 11 23.41 15.35 25.95
CA PHE A 11 23.16 14.06 25.28
C PHE A 11 21.80 13.44 25.65
N LEU A 12 21.05 14.06 26.58
CA LEU A 12 19.73 13.56 27.00
C LEU A 12 18.54 14.16 26.23
N CYS A 13 18.77 15.18 25.38
CA CYS A 13 17.70 15.85 24.62
C CYS A 13 17.57 15.37 23.16
N SER A 14 18.46 14.49 22.67
CA SER A 14 18.41 13.99 21.29
C SER A 14 17.52 12.76 21.10
N PHE A 15 17.00 12.16 22.18
CA PHE A 15 16.09 11.01 22.10
C PHE A 15 14.59 11.35 22.03
N LEU A 16 14.22 12.63 22.16
CA LEU A 16 12.82 13.07 22.06
C LEU A 16 12.39 13.48 20.64
N TYR A 17 13.28 13.43 19.65
CA TYR A 17 12.95 13.64 18.23
C TYR A 17 12.84 12.34 17.42
N ALA A 18 12.56 11.21 18.08
CA ALA A 18 12.26 9.93 17.43
C ALA A 18 10.74 9.62 17.36
N CYS A 19 9.86 10.62 17.55
CA CYS A 19 8.40 10.45 17.53
C CYS A 19 7.70 11.02 16.30
N GLY A 20 8.39 11.21 15.17
CA GLY A 20 7.76 11.58 13.89
C GLY A 20 7.44 10.36 13.03
N GLY A 21 6.20 9.85 13.10
CA GLY A 21 5.64 8.99 12.04
C GLY A 21 5.42 7.49 12.33
N THR A 22 5.21 7.07 13.57
CA THR A 22 4.92 5.65 13.89
C THR A 22 3.43 5.28 13.80
N VAL A 23 2.52 6.26 13.90
CA VAL A 23 1.08 6.02 13.85
C VAL A 23 0.62 6.00 12.40
N LYS A 24 0.20 4.82 11.94
CA LYS A 24 -0.51 4.70 10.67
C LYS A 24 -1.92 5.23 10.87
N LEU A 25 -2.41 6.05 9.95
CA LEU A 25 -3.74 6.63 10.03
C LEU A 25 -4.86 5.58 10.25
N MET A 26 -4.67 4.37 9.74
CA MET A 26 -5.60 3.24 9.86
C MET A 26 -5.73 2.66 11.28
N ASP A 27 -4.82 2.97 12.20
CA ASP A 27 -4.94 2.52 13.59
C ASP A 27 -5.89 3.47 14.32
N VAL A 28 -7.20 3.24 14.14
CA VAL A 28 -8.29 4.16 14.56
C VAL A 28 -8.08 4.70 15.98
N ASN A 29 -7.71 3.82 16.92
CA ASN A 29 -7.49 4.21 18.31
C ASN A 29 -6.24 5.10 18.46
N LYS A 30 -5.11 4.72 17.84
CA LYS A 30 -3.88 5.51 17.91
C LYS A 30 -3.97 6.83 17.16
N SER A 31 -4.63 6.86 16.01
CA SER A 31 -4.87 8.08 15.21
C SER A 31 -5.78 9.04 15.96
N SER A 32 -6.80 8.53 16.65
CA SER A 32 -7.72 9.37 17.43
C SER A 32 -7.05 9.98 18.66
N SER A 33 -6.17 9.21 19.31
CA SER A 33 -5.33 9.73 20.38
C SER A 33 -4.27 10.72 19.88
N ALA A 34 -3.65 10.45 18.72
CA ALA A 34 -2.64 11.33 18.13
C ALA A 34 -3.21 12.67 17.63
N LEU A 35 -4.47 12.68 17.21
CA LEU A 35 -5.17 13.88 16.74
C LEU A 35 -5.99 14.56 17.85
N GLU A 36 -5.96 14.04 19.09
CA GLU A 36 -6.73 14.56 20.23
C GLU A 36 -8.20 14.86 19.86
N LEU A 37 -8.85 13.93 19.16
CA LEU A 37 -10.20 14.15 18.63
C LEU A 37 -11.23 14.32 19.75
N SER A 38 -12.10 15.33 19.63
CA SER A 38 -13.28 15.47 20.51
C SER A 38 -14.26 14.31 20.32
N ARG A 39 -15.19 14.09 21.25
CA ARG A 39 -16.21 13.03 21.11
C ARG A 39 -17.05 13.19 19.83
N GLU A 40 -17.46 14.41 19.52
CA GLU A 40 -18.23 14.69 18.28
C GLU A 40 -17.39 14.42 17.02
N GLN A 41 -16.09 14.74 17.05
CA GLN A 41 -15.18 14.41 15.94
C GLN A 41 -14.97 12.91 15.82
N GLN A 42 -14.85 12.18 16.94
CA GLN A 42 -14.69 10.72 16.95
C GLN A 42 -15.88 10.02 16.29
N GLU A 43 -17.12 10.42 16.64
CA GLU A 43 -18.34 9.86 16.05
C GLU A 43 -18.40 10.01 14.52
N LYS A 44 -17.84 11.10 13.98
CA LYS A 44 -17.78 11.35 12.54
C LYS A 44 -16.57 10.71 11.84
N ILE A 45 -15.40 10.71 12.49
CA ILE A 45 -14.11 10.33 11.88
C ILE A 45 -13.84 8.83 12.01
N HIS A 46 -14.20 8.19 13.12
CA HIS A 46 -14.02 6.75 13.32
C HIS A 46 -14.61 5.89 12.20
N PRO A 47 -15.88 6.05 11.79
CA PRO A 47 -16.43 5.23 10.71
C PRO A 47 -15.70 5.44 9.39
N LYS A 48 -15.18 6.65 9.12
CA LYS A 48 -14.39 6.95 7.92
C LYS A 48 -13.02 6.29 7.94
N LEU A 49 -12.34 6.32 9.08
CA LEU A 49 -11.07 5.61 9.28
C LEU A 49 -11.25 4.09 9.18
N GLN A 50 -12.36 3.56 9.67
CA GLN A 50 -12.70 2.14 9.53
C GLN A 50 -12.97 1.78 8.07
N LEU A 51 -13.70 2.59 7.32
CA LEU A 51 -13.92 2.38 5.89
C LEU A 51 -12.59 2.34 5.09
N ILE A 52 -11.67 3.28 5.36
CA ILE A 52 -10.33 3.26 4.75
C ILE A 52 -9.62 1.94 5.07
N ARG A 53 -9.74 1.45 6.31
CA ARG A 53 -9.14 0.18 6.71
C ARG A 53 -9.72 -1.00 5.92
N ASP A 54 -11.05 -1.08 5.82
CA ASP A 54 -11.73 -2.16 5.11
C ASP A 54 -11.31 -2.19 3.62
N ILE A 55 -11.26 -1.02 2.96
CA ILE A 55 -10.78 -0.88 1.57
C ILE A 55 -9.36 -1.45 1.40
N ILE A 56 -8.47 -1.19 2.36
CA ILE A 56 -7.07 -1.62 2.28
C ILE A 56 -6.94 -3.12 2.55
N ASP A 57 -7.72 -3.65 3.50
CA ASP A 57 -7.72 -5.07 3.83
C ASP A 57 -8.25 -5.89 2.63
N ASP A 58 -9.32 -5.43 1.98
CA ASP A 58 -9.85 -6.01 0.73
C ASP A 58 -8.81 -5.95 -0.40
N TYR A 59 -8.15 -4.80 -0.57
CA TYR A 59 -7.09 -4.64 -1.56
C TYR A 59 -5.91 -5.61 -1.33
N GLU A 60 -5.46 -5.77 -0.08
CA GLU A 60 -4.37 -6.71 0.26
C GLU A 60 -4.79 -8.18 0.12
N PHE A 61 -6.09 -8.49 0.24
CA PHE A 61 -6.61 -9.81 -0.13
C PHE A 61 -6.50 -10.04 -1.64
N GLU A 62 -7.07 -9.15 -2.46
CA GLU A 62 -7.04 -9.29 -3.93
C GLU A 62 -5.62 -9.31 -4.49
N LYS A 63 -4.72 -8.51 -3.90
CA LYS A 63 -3.29 -8.49 -4.26
C LYS A 63 -2.63 -9.84 -4.03
N ARG A 64 -2.94 -10.53 -2.93
CA ARG A 64 -2.41 -11.86 -2.62
C ARG A 64 -2.95 -12.91 -3.58
N GLU A 65 -4.23 -12.82 -3.92
CA GLU A 65 -4.85 -13.68 -4.94
C GLU A 65 -4.17 -13.51 -6.30
N PHE A 66 -4.01 -12.26 -6.74
CA PHE A 66 -3.31 -11.95 -8.00
C PHE A 66 -1.85 -12.46 -8.01
N ASP A 67 -1.08 -12.24 -6.94
CA ASP A 67 0.29 -12.76 -6.83
C ASP A 67 0.33 -14.31 -6.85
N SER A 68 -0.71 -14.98 -6.33
CA SER A 68 -0.85 -16.44 -6.38
C SER A 68 -1.12 -16.93 -7.81
N GLU A 69 -2.05 -16.29 -8.53
CA GLU A 69 -2.36 -16.64 -9.92
C GLU A 69 -1.16 -16.45 -10.85
N VAL A 70 -0.40 -15.37 -10.69
CA VAL A 70 0.82 -15.16 -11.50
C VAL A 70 1.86 -16.23 -11.19
N ARG A 71 1.98 -16.65 -9.92
CA ARG A 71 2.88 -17.73 -9.52
C ARG A 71 2.47 -19.06 -10.16
N GLU A 72 1.19 -19.41 -10.11
CA GLU A 72 0.65 -20.61 -10.75
C GLU A 72 0.90 -20.62 -12.25
N TYR A 73 0.62 -19.51 -12.94
CA TYR A 73 0.95 -19.35 -14.36
C TYR A 73 2.44 -19.58 -14.65
N ARG A 74 3.34 -19.03 -13.82
CA ARG A 74 4.79 -19.23 -13.96
C ARG A 74 5.20 -20.69 -13.74
N MET A 75 4.63 -21.38 -12.75
CA MET A 75 4.88 -22.80 -12.48
C MET A 75 4.47 -23.68 -13.67
N LEU A 76 3.26 -23.49 -14.20
CA LEU A 76 2.76 -24.20 -15.38
C LEU A 76 3.62 -23.96 -16.63
N ARG A 77 4.33 -22.83 -16.70
CA ARG A 77 5.27 -22.53 -17.79
C ARG A 77 6.63 -23.20 -17.61
N SER A 78 7.17 -23.21 -16.39
CA SER A 78 8.51 -23.73 -16.06
C SER A 78 8.60 -25.26 -16.09
N ASP A 79 7.49 -25.97 -15.97
CA ASP A 79 7.41 -27.44 -15.94
C ASP A 79 7.67 -28.17 -17.28
N ARG A 80 8.40 -27.53 -18.20
CA ARG A 80 8.78 -28.12 -19.49
C ARG A 80 9.71 -29.33 -19.34
N ASN A 81 10.43 -29.45 -18.23
CA ASN A 81 11.38 -30.54 -17.96
C ASN A 81 10.79 -31.72 -17.19
N LEU A 82 9.67 -31.52 -16.45
CA LEU A 82 9.02 -32.58 -15.65
C LEU A 82 8.03 -33.41 -16.47
N TYR A 83 7.37 -32.81 -17.47
CA TYR A 83 6.31 -33.45 -18.27
C TYR A 83 6.69 -33.63 -19.74
N ARG A 84 7.80 -34.33 -19.99
CA ARG A 84 8.15 -34.75 -21.36
C ARG A 84 7.10 -35.72 -21.94
N ASN A 85 6.26 -36.34 -21.09
CA ASN A 85 5.26 -37.34 -21.48
C ASN A 85 3.78 -36.96 -21.21
N ASP A 86 3.45 -36.01 -20.32
CA ASP A 86 2.02 -35.63 -20.06
C ASP A 86 1.59 -34.25 -20.62
N GLY A 87 2.37 -33.66 -21.52
CA GLY A 87 1.86 -32.57 -22.37
C GLY A 87 1.50 -31.29 -21.60
N GLY A 88 2.46 -30.68 -20.89
CA GLY A 88 2.29 -29.33 -20.33
C GLY A 88 1.74 -28.33 -21.36
N LEU A 89 1.16 -27.21 -20.90
CA LEU A 89 0.33 -26.30 -21.72
C LEU A 89 0.89 -26.10 -23.14
N SER A 90 0.05 -26.34 -24.15
CA SER A 90 0.35 -26.01 -25.55
C SER A 90 0.67 -24.52 -25.71
N LEU A 91 1.35 -24.14 -26.78
CA LEU A 91 1.67 -22.73 -27.07
C LEU A 91 0.41 -21.84 -27.07
N ALA A 92 -0.69 -22.34 -27.65
CA ALA A 92 -1.97 -21.63 -27.68
C ALA A 92 -2.57 -21.45 -26.27
N GLN A 93 -2.51 -22.47 -25.42
CA GLN A 93 -2.99 -22.36 -24.03
C GLN A 93 -2.14 -21.38 -23.21
N ARG A 94 -0.81 -21.42 -23.35
CA ARG A 94 0.09 -20.46 -22.68
C ARG A 94 -0.22 -19.02 -23.07
N GLN A 95 -0.44 -18.77 -24.37
CA GLN A 95 -0.79 -17.44 -24.86
C GLN A 95 -2.14 -16.96 -24.29
N ARG A 96 -3.15 -17.85 -24.22
CA ARG A 96 -4.45 -17.52 -23.61
C ARG A 96 -4.31 -17.20 -22.12
N SER A 97 -3.60 -18.02 -21.35
CA SER A 97 -3.35 -17.77 -19.93
C SER A 97 -2.60 -16.45 -19.71
N LEU A 98 -1.58 -16.17 -20.53
CA LEU A 98 -0.85 -14.90 -20.46
C LEU A 98 -1.74 -13.69 -20.73
N LEU A 99 -2.62 -13.77 -21.73
CA LEU A 99 -3.60 -12.71 -22.02
C LEU A 99 -4.58 -12.50 -20.87
N GLN A 100 -5.04 -13.59 -20.23
CA GLN A 100 -5.90 -13.51 -19.06
C GLN A 100 -5.20 -12.84 -17.88
N ILE A 101 -3.97 -13.25 -17.55
CA ILE A 101 -3.16 -12.64 -16.49
C ILE A 101 -2.92 -11.15 -16.78
N ARG A 102 -2.57 -10.78 -18.02
CA ARG A 102 -2.41 -9.37 -18.42
C ARG A 102 -3.71 -8.58 -18.29
N GLY A 103 -4.85 -9.17 -18.65
CA GLY A 103 -6.17 -8.57 -18.49
C GLY A 103 -6.51 -8.33 -17.01
N LYS A 104 -6.27 -9.32 -16.15
CA LYS A 104 -6.45 -9.19 -14.69
C LYS A 104 -5.52 -8.12 -14.11
N ALA A 105 -4.25 -8.11 -14.51
CA ALA A 105 -3.29 -7.12 -14.04
C ALA A 105 -3.72 -5.69 -14.38
N ARG A 106 -4.20 -5.45 -15.62
CA ARG A 106 -4.72 -4.13 -16.00
C ARG A 106 -5.92 -3.72 -15.16
N ARG A 107 -6.88 -4.63 -14.94
CA ARG A 107 -8.05 -4.36 -14.09
C ARG A 107 -7.64 -4.05 -12.66
N PHE A 108 -6.74 -4.85 -12.10
CA PHE A 108 -6.21 -4.66 -10.75
C PHE A 108 -5.54 -3.29 -10.59
N LEU A 109 -4.73 -2.85 -11.57
CA LEU A 109 -4.09 -1.53 -11.51
C LEU A 109 -5.09 -0.37 -11.68
N VAL A 110 -6.12 -0.53 -12.52
CA VAL A 110 -7.21 0.46 -12.64
C VAL A 110 -7.99 0.55 -11.32
N GLN A 111 -8.32 -0.60 -10.71
CA GLN A 111 -8.98 -0.67 -9.42
C GLN A 111 -8.14 -0.01 -8.32
N ARG A 112 -6.84 -0.31 -8.25
CA ARG A 112 -5.90 0.37 -7.33
C ARG A 112 -6.01 1.89 -7.43
N ASN A 113 -5.98 2.44 -8.64
CA ASN A 113 -6.05 3.89 -8.84
C ASN A 113 -7.42 4.46 -8.44
N ARG A 114 -8.50 3.71 -8.66
CA ARG A 114 -9.84 4.09 -8.17
C ARG A 114 -9.88 4.11 -6.64
N LEU A 115 -9.39 3.06 -5.98
CA LEU A 115 -9.35 2.96 -4.52
C LEU A 115 -8.47 4.06 -3.90
N LEU A 116 -7.35 4.41 -4.54
CA LEU A 116 -6.53 5.55 -4.09
C LEU A 116 -7.31 6.86 -4.09
N LYS A 117 -8.06 7.15 -5.16
CA LYS A 117 -8.91 8.35 -5.23
C LYS A 117 -10.04 8.34 -4.21
N GLU A 118 -10.60 7.16 -3.94
CA GLU A 118 -11.65 6.98 -2.94
C GLU A 118 -11.10 7.25 -1.52
N ILE A 119 -9.96 6.67 -1.18
CA ILE A 119 -9.25 6.96 0.07
C ILE A 119 -8.91 8.45 0.15
N GLU A 120 -8.39 9.07 -0.91
CA GLU A 120 -8.10 10.51 -0.96
C GLU A 120 -9.34 11.37 -0.70
N GLY A 121 -10.50 10.99 -1.25
CA GLY A 121 -11.78 11.63 -0.96
C GLY A 121 -12.14 11.55 0.53
N ILE A 122 -12.08 10.36 1.12
CA ILE A 122 -12.38 10.15 2.54
C ILE A 122 -11.40 10.96 3.43
N LEU A 123 -10.11 10.98 3.08
CA LEU A 123 -9.10 11.76 3.79
C LEU A 123 -9.39 13.26 3.76
N THR A 124 -9.85 13.77 2.61
CA THR A 124 -10.24 15.18 2.46
C THR A 124 -11.43 15.52 3.35
N GLU A 125 -12.41 14.62 3.44
CA GLU A 125 -13.54 14.80 4.35
C GLU A 125 -13.14 14.76 5.83
N ILE A 126 -12.19 13.88 6.20
CA ILE A 126 -11.64 13.86 7.56
C ILE A 126 -10.93 15.18 7.85
N TYR A 127 -10.08 15.64 6.92
CA TYR A 127 -9.32 16.87 7.06
C TYR A 127 -10.20 18.11 7.28
N ALA A 128 -11.37 18.16 6.63
CA ALA A 128 -12.35 19.23 6.77
C ALA A 128 -13.01 19.28 8.17
N GLU A 129 -13.08 18.16 8.89
CA GLU A 129 -13.64 18.07 10.24
C GLU A 129 -12.60 18.38 11.35
N LEU A 130 -11.32 18.54 10.97
CA LEU A 130 -10.23 18.83 11.90
C LEU A 130 -10.03 20.34 12.09
N THR A 131 -9.60 20.72 13.30
CA THR A 131 -9.11 22.08 13.57
C THR A 131 -7.75 22.31 12.89
N THR A 132 -7.35 23.58 12.74
CA THR A 132 -6.08 23.92 12.09
C THR A 132 -4.86 23.28 12.76
N ALA A 133 -4.87 23.14 14.09
CA ALA A 133 -3.80 22.46 14.82
C ALA A 133 -3.78 20.95 14.53
N GLN A 134 -4.94 20.31 14.50
CA GLN A 134 -5.09 18.89 14.20
C GLN A 134 -4.74 18.57 12.74
N GLN A 135 -5.02 19.48 11.81
CA GLN A 135 -4.65 19.36 10.40
C GLN A 135 -3.13 19.25 10.21
N VAL A 136 -2.35 20.02 10.97
CA VAL A 136 -0.88 19.92 10.96
C VAL A 136 -0.45 18.53 11.42
N ALA A 137 -0.98 18.06 12.56
CA ALA A 137 -0.70 16.71 13.06
C ALA A 137 -1.14 15.61 12.09
N PHE A 138 -2.27 15.79 11.39
CA PHE A 138 -2.77 14.86 10.40
C PHE A 138 -1.83 14.71 9.20
N ASN A 139 -1.20 15.80 8.75
CA ASN A 139 -0.22 15.76 7.66
C ASN A 139 1.09 15.06 8.06
N GLU A 140 1.38 14.95 9.35
CA GLU A 140 2.52 14.20 9.89
C GLU A 140 2.24 12.70 10.03
N LEU A 141 0.97 12.27 9.92
CA LEU A 141 0.60 10.86 9.98
C LEU A 141 1.00 10.11 8.71
N LYS A 142 1.41 8.85 8.89
CA LYS A 142 1.77 8.01 7.76
C LYS A 142 0.51 7.54 7.04
N MET A 143 0.34 7.99 5.80
CA MET A 143 -0.73 7.56 4.91
C MET A 143 -0.58 6.08 4.54
N PRO A 144 -1.71 5.34 4.42
CA PRO A 144 -1.67 3.99 3.91
C PRO A 144 -1.29 3.95 2.43
N GLU A 145 -0.43 3.00 2.07
CA GLU A 145 0.01 2.79 0.69
C GLU A 145 -0.64 1.54 0.09
N LEU A 146 -1.39 1.69 -1.00
CA LEU A 146 -1.82 0.56 -1.82
C LEU A 146 -0.63 0.09 -2.68
N LYS A 147 0.13 -0.88 -2.16
CA LYS A 147 1.35 -1.37 -2.80
C LYS A 147 1.07 -2.28 -3.98
N ILE A 148 1.76 -2.04 -5.08
CA ILE A 148 1.67 -2.86 -6.28
C ILE A 148 2.13 -4.30 -5.99
N PRO A 149 1.43 -5.33 -6.52
CA PRO A 149 1.83 -6.73 -6.41
C PRO A 149 3.28 -6.95 -6.80
N ARG A 150 3.96 -7.86 -6.10
CA ARG A 150 5.40 -8.11 -6.35
C ARG A 150 5.61 -8.65 -7.77
N SER A 151 4.66 -9.44 -8.25
CA SER A 151 4.63 -10.00 -9.60
C SER A 151 4.59 -8.95 -10.73
N LEU A 152 4.17 -7.72 -10.44
CA LEU A 152 4.09 -6.60 -11.40
C LEU A 152 5.27 -5.63 -11.30
N LYS A 153 6.12 -5.76 -10.28
CA LYS A 153 7.36 -4.98 -10.22
C LYS A 153 8.26 -5.37 -11.38
N PRO A 154 9.13 -4.45 -11.87
CA PRO A 154 10.08 -4.77 -12.91
C PRO A 154 10.90 -6.02 -12.52
N ASP A 155 10.60 -7.13 -13.18
CA ASP A 155 11.20 -8.44 -13.03
C ASP A 155 11.81 -8.80 -14.40
N PRO A 156 13.05 -9.33 -14.47
CA PRO A 156 13.70 -9.72 -15.73
C PRO A 156 12.92 -10.69 -16.62
N HIS A 157 11.87 -11.35 -16.13
CA HIS A 157 11.02 -12.22 -16.94
C HIS A 157 9.93 -11.40 -17.67
N ALA A 158 10.16 -11.15 -18.95
CA ALA A 158 9.44 -10.27 -19.89
C ALA A 158 7.91 -10.44 -20.05
N ASP A 159 7.26 -11.33 -19.31
CA ASP A 159 5.89 -11.77 -19.55
C ASP A 159 4.87 -10.63 -19.44
N LEU A 160 5.13 -9.65 -18.58
CA LEU A 160 4.21 -8.56 -18.28
C LEU A 160 4.66 -7.19 -18.82
N GLN A 161 5.64 -7.16 -19.74
CA GLN A 161 6.16 -5.92 -20.35
C GLN A 161 5.09 -5.08 -21.07
N ASN A 162 4.00 -5.71 -21.54
CA ASN A 162 2.91 -5.04 -22.26
C ASN A 162 1.83 -4.45 -21.34
N ILE A 163 2.09 -4.40 -20.03
CA ILE A 163 1.26 -3.63 -19.09
C ILE A 163 1.75 -2.18 -19.12
N PRO A 164 0.86 -1.20 -19.36
CA PRO A 164 1.26 0.20 -19.42
C PRO A 164 1.98 0.66 -18.14
N LYS A 165 3.19 1.19 -18.28
CA LYS A 165 4.04 1.62 -17.15
C LYS A 165 3.38 2.66 -16.24
N HIS A 166 2.59 3.57 -16.83
CA HIS A 166 1.86 4.60 -16.08
C HIS A 166 0.87 4.02 -15.06
N LEU A 167 0.38 2.79 -15.29
CA LEU A 167 -0.49 2.09 -14.34
C LEU A 167 0.29 1.45 -13.18
N ILE A 168 1.58 1.19 -13.37
CA ILE A 168 2.48 0.53 -12.41
C ILE A 168 3.16 1.58 -11.51
N GLY A 169 2.87 2.88 -11.66
CA GLY A 169 3.45 3.93 -10.81
C GLY A 169 4.98 3.92 -10.79
N VAL A 170 5.63 3.40 -11.84
CA VAL A 170 7.08 3.46 -12.04
C VAL A 170 7.34 4.70 -12.88
N PRO A 171 8.13 5.68 -12.40
CA PRO A 171 8.56 6.81 -13.20
C PRO A 171 9.36 6.36 -14.43
#